data_AF-A0AAE5UAC0-F1
#
_entry.id   AF-A0AAE5UAC0-F1
#
_cell.length_a   1.000
_cell.length_b   1.000
_cell.length_c   1.000
_cell.angle_alpha   90.00
_cell.angle_beta   90.00
_cell.angle_gamma   90.00
#
_symmetry.space_group_name_H-M   'P 1'
#
loop_
_entity.id
_entity.type
_entity.pdbx_description
1 polymer ?
#
loop_
_entity_poly.entity_id
_entity_poly.type
_entity_poly.pdbx_seq_one_letter_code
_entity_poly.pdbx_strand_id
1 'polypeptide(L)' 'MKYREAQAEFQKVFDHQQTVSVPKLKPLFESLNISVKKPLGDSNKEISYLKGEISKLKKKNKLLREGKGTF' A
#
# COMPACT_ATOMS: atom_id res chain seq x y z
N MET A 1 -21.61 -10.05 -12.48
CA MET A 1 -21.43 -9.05 -13.56
C MET A 1 -20.86 -9.78 -14.76
N LYS A 2 -21.32 -9.51 -15.99
CA LYS A 2 -20.75 -10.15 -17.20
C LYS A 2 -19.49 -9.41 -17.65
N TYR A 3 -18.54 -10.11 -18.26
CA TYR A 3 -17.25 -9.54 -18.68
C TYR A 3 -17.37 -8.20 -19.44
N ARG A 4 -18.30 -8.12 -20.41
CA ARG A 4 -18.51 -6.90 -21.23
C ARG A 4 -19.00 -5.71 -20.42
N GLU A 5 -19.83 -5.95 -19.39
CA GLU A 5 -20.33 -4.90 -18.50
C GLU A 5 -19.19 -4.36 -17.62
N ALA A 6 -18.37 -5.27 -17.07
CA ALA A 6 -17.21 -4.91 -16.27
C ALA A 6 -16.18 -4.11 -17.09
N GLN A 7 -15.99 -4.46 -18.36
CA GLN A 7 -15.08 -3.74 -19.26
C GLN A 7 -15.56 -2.31 -19.53
N ALA A 8 -16.85 -2.13 -19.83
CA ALA A 8 -17.43 -0.81 -20.07
C ALA A 8 -17.37 0.09 -18.81
N GLU A 9 -17.66 -0.48 -17.64
CA GLU A 9 -17.60 0.26 -16.38
C GLU A 9 -16.16 0.64 -16.01
N PHE A 10 -15.20 -0.28 -16.19
CA PHE A 10 -13.79 0.00 -15.99
C PHE A 10 -13.27 1.09 -16.93
N GLN A 11 -13.61 1.03 -18.22
CA GLN A 11 -13.22 2.03 -19.21
C GLN A 11 -13.78 3.41 -18.84
N LYS A 12 -15.05 3.47 -18.43
CA LYS A 12 -15.68 4.72 -17.99
C LYS A 12 -14.97 5.33 -16.79
N VAL A 13 -14.61 4.53 -15.79
CA VAL A 13 -13.86 4.98 -14.61
C VAL A 13 -12.50 5.56 -15.02
N PHE A 14 -11.81 4.88 -15.94
CA PHE A 14 -10.48 5.28 -16.42
C PHE A 14 -10.54 6.58 -17.24
N ASP A 15 -11.44 6.67 -18.21
CA ASP A 15 -11.60 7.82 -19.11
C ASP A 15 -11.95 9.11 -18.34
N HIS A 16 -12.74 8.98 -17.28
CA HIS A 16 -13.18 10.12 -16.47
C HIS A 16 -12.29 10.37 -15.24
N GLN A 17 -11.18 9.63 -15.09
CA GLN A 17 -10.29 9.67 -13.93
C GLN A 17 -11.05 9.67 -12.59
N GLN A 18 -12.14 8.91 -12.52
CA GLN A 18 -13.03 8.95 -11.37
C GLN A 18 -12.39 8.21 -10.20
N THR A 19 -12.34 8.87 -9.04
CA THR A 19 -11.95 8.21 -7.79
C THR A 19 -13.05 7.22 -7.39
N VAL A 20 -12.74 5.92 -7.43
CA VAL A 20 -13.63 4.85 -6.99
C VAL A 20 -13.09 4.15 -5.75
N SER A 21 -14.00 3.71 -4.89
CA SER A 21 -13.65 2.95 -3.70
C SER A 21 -13.17 1.55 -4.05
N VAL A 22 -12.22 1.04 -3.25
CA VAL A 22 -11.65 -0.32 -3.42
C VAL A 22 -12.73 -1.43 -3.49
N PRO A 23 -13.82 -1.41 -2.70
CA PRO A 23 -14.87 -2.42 -2.80
C PRO A 23 -15.60 -2.46 -4.15
N LYS A 24 -15.67 -1.32 -4.88
CA LYS A 24 -16.27 -1.26 -6.22
C LYS A 24 -15.32 -1.76 -7.31
N LEU A 25 -14.01 -1.55 -7.14
CA LEU A 25 -12.99 -2.00 -8.08
C LEU A 25 -12.75 -3.51 -8.04
N LYS A 26 -12.85 -4.12 -6.85
CA LYS A 26 -12.63 -5.56 -6.66
C LYS A 26 -13.48 -6.46 -7.58
N PRO A 27 -14.83 -6.31 -7.66
CA PRO A 27 -15.64 -7.14 -8.54
C PRO A 27 -15.39 -6.88 -10.04
N LEU A 28 -14.98 -5.66 -10.43
CA LEU A 28 -14.60 -5.33 -11.80
C LEU A 28 -13.34 -6.09 -12.20
N PHE A 29 -12.31 -6.06 -11.35
CA PHE A 29 -11.06 -6.76 -11.59
C PHE A 29 -11.21 -8.28 -11.62
N GLU A 30 -11.99 -8.85 -10.70
CA GLU A 30 -12.33 -10.28 -10.70
C GLU A 30 -13.05 -10.69 -11.99
N SER A 31 -14.03 -9.88 -12.45
CA SER A 31 -14.78 -10.15 -13.68
C SER A 31 -13.93 -10.02 -14.96
N LEU A 32 -12.87 -9.22 -14.91
CA LEU A 32 -11.92 -9.02 -16.01
C LEU A 32 -10.71 -9.96 -15.94
N ASN A 33 -10.68 -10.86 -14.95
CA ASN A 33 -9.53 -11.72 -14.65
C ASN A 33 -8.22 -10.93 -14.45
N ILE A 34 -8.35 -9.67 -14.00
CA ILE A 34 -7.23 -8.79 -13.67
C ILE A 34 -6.84 -9.09 -12.23
N SER A 35 -5.68 -9.70 -12.04
CA SER A 35 -5.08 -9.77 -10.72
C SER A 35 -4.54 -8.39 -10.38
N VAL A 36 -5.20 -7.68 -9.45
CA VAL A 36 -4.54 -6.62 -8.69
C VAL A 36 -3.55 -7.30 -7.77
N LYS A 37 -2.41 -7.69 -8.32
CA LYS A 37 -1.25 -7.91 -7.49
C LYS A 37 -1.11 -6.60 -6.71
N LYS A 38 -1.22 -6.66 -5.37
CA LYS A 38 -0.66 -5.61 -4.51
C LYS A 38 0.67 -5.23 -5.14
N PRO A 39 1.05 -3.94 -5.24
CA PRO A 39 2.37 -3.58 -5.75
C PRO A 39 3.41 -4.39 -4.95
N LEU A 40 3.88 -5.46 -5.58
CA LEU A 40 4.84 -6.42 -5.06
C LEU A 40 6.13 -6.00 -5.74
N GLY A 41 6.72 -4.94 -5.19
CA GLY A 41 7.94 -4.34 -5.72
C GLY A 41 8.34 -3.19 -4.81
N ASP A 42 9.24 -3.48 -3.86
CA ASP A 42 10.09 -2.58 -3.09
C ASP A 42 9.50 -1.52 -2.13
N SER A 43 8.24 -1.08 -2.26
CA SER A 43 7.68 -0.08 -1.32
C SER A 43 7.73 -0.53 0.16
N ASN A 44 7.61 -1.83 0.42
CA ASN A 44 7.67 -2.37 1.79
C ASN A 44 9.09 -2.49 2.36
N LYS A 45 10.14 -2.59 1.54
CA LYS A 45 11.51 -2.76 2.05
C LYS A 45 12.03 -1.47 2.66
N GLU A 46 11.86 -0.36 1.96
CA GLU A 46 12.26 0.96 2.45
C GLU A 46 11.46 1.35 3.70
N ILE A 47 10.14 1.14 3.69
CA ILE A 47 9.30 1.38 4.87
C ILE A 47 9.73 0.51 6.06
N SER A 48 10.07 -0.76 5.84
CA SER A 48 10.52 -1.65 6.90
C SER A 48 11.89 -1.25 7.46
N TYR A 49 12.81 -0.83 6.59
CA TYR A 49 14.12 -0.30 6.97
C TYR A 49 13.97 0.96 7.82
N LEU A 50 13.19 1.95 7.37
CA LEU A 50 12.95 3.20 8.09
C LEU A 50 12.29 2.96 9.45
N LYS A 51 11.33 2.02 9.56
CA LYS A 51 10.74 1.61 10.84
C LYS A 51 11.79 1.03 11.80
N GLY A 52 12.75 0.26 11.27
CA GLY A 52 13.88 -0.27 12.03
C GLY A 52 14.79 0.83 12.58
N GLU A 53 15.19 1.79 11.74
CA GLU A 53 16.04 2.91 12.14
C GLU A 53 15.37 3.80 13.18
N ILE A 54 14.09 4.14 13.00
CA ILE A 54 13.31 4.89 14.00
C ILE A 54 13.30 4.16 15.35
N SER A 55 13.14 2.83 15.35
CA SER A 55 13.12 2.04 16.59
C SER A 55 14.48 2.05 17.30
N LYS A 56 15.59 1.94 16.55
CA LYS A 56 16.95 2.06 17.09
C LYS A 56 17.18 3.44 17.69
N LEU A 57 16.82 4.51 16.98
CA LEU A 57 16.97 5.89 17.45
C LEU A 57 16.14 6.14 18.71
N LYS A 58 14.89 5.67 18.76
CA LYS A 58 14.05 5.76 19.98
C LYS A 58 14.70 5.05 21.17
N LYS A 59 15.25 3.85 20.95
CA LYS A 59 15.96 3.10 22.00
C LYS A 59 17.20 3.86 22.48
N LYS A 60 18.00 4.40 21.55
CA LYS A 60 19.20 5.20 21.88
C LYS A 60 18.83 6.47 22.65
N ASN A 61 17.80 7.21 22.20
CA ASN A 61 17.30 8.38 22.91
C ASN A 61 16.79 8.05 24.32
N LYS A 62 16.08 6.93 24.47
CA LYS A 62 15.63 6.47 25.79
C LYS A 62 16.82 6.19 26.72
N LEU A 63 17.83 5.47 26.24
CA LEU A 63 19.03 5.17 27.02
C LEU A 63 19.82 6.43 27.41
N LEU A 64 19.94 7.40 26.48
CA LEU A 64 20.58 8.69 26.76
C LEU A 64 19.79 9.50 27.81
N ARG A 65 18.46 9.54 27.73
CA ARG A 65 17.60 10.21 28.72
C ARG A 65 17.65 9.55 30.10
N GLU A 66 17.85 8.24 30.15
CA GLU A 66 17.98 7.48 31.40
C GLU A 66 19.42 7.52 31.98
N GLY A 67 20.35 8.25 31.37
CA GLY A 67 21.75 8.31 31.82
C GLY A 67 22.51 6.98 31.65
N LYS A 68 21.96 6.04 30.86
CA LYS A 68 22.53 4.71 30.57
C LYS A 68 23.31 4.67 29.25
N GLY A 69 23.59 5.84 28.66
CA GLY A 69 24.48 5.94 27.52
C GLY A 69 25.92 5.68 27.99
N THR A 70 26.45 4.50 27.70
CA THR A 70 27.87 4.19 27.90
C THR A 70 28.73 5.22 27.16
N PHE A 71 29.66 5.85 27.89
CA PHE A 71 30.78 6.61 27.36
C PHE A 71 31.75 5.69 26.61
#